data_AF-A0A4S9WDF5-F1
#
_entry.id   AF-A0A4S9WDF5-F1
#
_cell.length_a   1.000
_cell.length_b   1.000
_cell.length_c   1.000
_cell.angle_alpha   90.00
_cell.angle_beta   90.00
_cell.angle_gamma   90.00
#
_symmetry.space_group_name_H-M   'P 1'
#
loop_
_entity.id
_entity.type
_entity.pdbx_description
1 polymer ?
#
loop_
_entity_poly.entity_id
_entity_poly.type
_entity_poly.pdbx_seq_one_letter_code
_entity_poly.pdbx_strand_id
1 'polypeptide(L)'
;MAVLSPLTTDPEDLTIKTKLPNALHFRRGRHYARSRNMEIELPIPPLATDNSKPDWLTVRKAWWGAVNLVYSSANSPMRLAMDMRITGDSDIIMAPQRGNSHGTVALEIGSVTDTVTEEEWQTFCQSFVDMLTALAPEGKLRPHWGKEWVKMRFGGLPAREYVRTSAYKTEIPECLAMLEKIGKRQGWTLNDLHKRFSNKLLDDLFFHEPSEHA
;
A
#
# COMPACT_ATOMS: atom_id res chain seq x y z
N MET A 1 -11.16 -24.47 15.23
CA MET A 1 -11.29 -25.00 13.85
C MET A 1 -12.44 -24.28 13.18
N ALA A 2 -12.21 -23.66 12.02
CA ALA A 2 -13.31 -23.26 11.15
C ALA A 2 -13.92 -24.57 10.60
N VAL A 3 -15.13 -24.87 11.02
CA VAL A 3 -15.87 -26.03 10.49
C VAL A 3 -16.28 -25.64 9.08
N LEU A 4 -15.67 -26.27 8.07
CA LEU A 4 -16.21 -26.24 6.72
C LEU A 4 -17.63 -26.82 6.83
N SER A 5 -18.63 -26.00 6.48
CA SER A 5 -20.03 -26.43 6.44
C SER A 5 -20.12 -27.74 5.66
N PRO A 6 -20.85 -28.76 6.13
CA PRO A 6 -20.97 -30.03 5.42
C PRO A 6 -21.70 -29.77 4.10
N LEU A 7 -20.94 -29.68 3.01
CA LEU A 7 -21.43 -29.63 1.64
C LEU A 7 -22.15 -30.95 1.35
N THR A 8 -23.45 -30.97 1.58
CA THR A 8 -24.34 -32.13 1.39
C THR A 8 -25.38 -31.90 0.29
N THR A 9 -25.18 -30.88 -0.56
CA THR A 9 -26.05 -30.62 -1.72
C THR A 9 -25.22 -30.24 -2.94
N ASP A 10 -25.72 -30.64 -4.11
CA ASP A 10 -25.10 -30.53 -5.44
C ASP A 10 -24.48 -29.13 -5.69
N PRO A 11 -23.24 -29.03 -6.20
CA PRO A 11 -22.53 -27.76 -6.35
C PRO A 11 -23.13 -26.79 -7.38
N GLU A 12 -23.99 -27.26 -8.28
CA GLU A 12 -24.54 -26.44 -9.39
C GLU A 12 -25.60 -25.42 -8.95
N ASP A 13 -26.29 -25.62 -7.81
CA ASP A 13 -27.38 -24.74 -7.34
C ASP A 13 -27.09 -24.03 -5.99
N LEU A 14 -25.88 -24.21 -5.43
CA LEU A 14 -25.56 -23.70 -4.09
C LEU A 14 -25.17 -22.21 -4.12
N THR A 15 -26.16 -21.32 -4.13
CA THR A 15 -25.89 -19.89 -3.88
C THR A 15 -25.71 -19.62 -2.38
N ILE A 16 -24.46 -19.55 -1.91
CA ILE A 16 -24.15 -19.14 -0.53
C ILE A 16 -24.37 -17.63 -0.39
N LYS A 17 -25.35 -17.22 0.42
CA LYS A 17 -25.64 -15.81 0.74
C LYS A 17 -25.20 -15.49 2.16
N THR A 18 -24.66 -14.28 2.36
CA THR A 18 -24.38 -13.73 3.68
C THR A 18 -24.57 -12.22 3.67
N LYS A 19 -24.66 -11.60 4.85
CA LYS A 19 -24.70 -10.13 4.96
C LYS A 19 -23.34 -9.57 4.54
N LEU A 20 -23.33 -8.44 3.81
CA LEU A 20 -22.10 -7.81 3.33
C LEU A 20 -21.03 -7.63 4.43
N PRO A 21 -21.35 -7.15 5.65
CA PRO A 21 -20.34 -7.05 6.72
C PRO A 21 -19.70 -8.40 7.09
N ASN A 22 -20.46 -9.50 7.06
CA ASN A 22 -19.93 -10.83 7.34
C ASN A 22 -19.06 -11.35 6.18
N ALA A 23 -19.36 -10.94 4.94
CA ALA A 23 -18.56 -11.25 3.77
C ALA A 23 -17.22 -10.47 3.79
N LEU A 24 -17.24 -9.20 4.20
CA LEU A 24 -16.07 -8.33 4.24
C LEU A 24 -15.20 -8.54 5.48
N HIS A 25 -15.80 -8.96 6.59
CA HIS A 25 -15.14 -9.07 7.89
C HIS A 25 -14.81 -10.52 8.25
N PHE A 26 -13.98 -11.17 7.45
CA PHE A 26 -13.48 -12.52 7.71
C PHE A 26 -12.30 -12.48 8.70
N ARG A 27 -12.53 -12.03 9.93
CA ARG A 27 -11.45 -11.97 10.94
C ARG A 27 -11.20 -13.32 11.60
N ARG A 28 -9.92 -13.73 11.61
CA ARG A 28 -9.17 -14.34 12.74
C ARG A 28 -7.76 -14.86 12.38
N GLY A 29 -7.17 -14.56 11.22
CA GLY A 29 -5.82 -15.07 10.88
C GLY A 29 -4.67 -14.31 11.57
N ARG A 30 -4.36 -13.12 11.07
CA ARG A 30 -3.16 -12.34 11.44
C ARG A 30 -3.15 -11.74 12.85
N HIS A 31 -4.27 -11.80 13.58
CA HIS A 31 -4.39 -11.21 14.92
C HIS A 31 -3.62 -11.99 15.99
N TYR A 32 -3.25 -13.25 15.71
CA TYR A 32 -2.59 -14.13 16.68
C TYR A 32 -1.06 -14.06 16.65
N ALA A 33 -0.47 -13.29 15.72
CA ALA A 33 0.97 -13.16 15.61
C ALA A 33 1.36 -11.69 15.36
N ARG A 34 2.42 -11.24 16.02
CA ARG A 34 3.07 -9.98 15.66
C ARG A 34 3.69 -10.15 14.28
N SER A 35 3.21 -9.35 13.34
CA SER A 35 3.64 -9.40 11.94
C SER A 35 4.16 -8.05 11.51
N ARG A 36 5.09 -8.11 10.57
CA ARG A 36 5.53 -6.97 9.78
C ARG A 36 5.03 -7.13 8.37
N ASN A 37 4.58 -6.05 7.76
CA ASN A 37 4.03 -6.09 6.41
C ASN A 37 4.41 -4.82 5.65
N MET A 38 4.69 -4.99 4.36
CA MET A 38 4.85 -3.91 3.40
C MET A 38 3.76 -4.06 2.35
N GLU A 39 3.12 -2.97 1.99
CA GLU A 39 2.11 -2.94 0.93
C GLU A 39 2.37 -1.73 0.05
N ILE A 40 2.39 -1.98 -1.26
CA ILE A 40 2.66 -0.98 -2.28
C ILE A 40 1.47 -0.96 -3.24
N GLU A 41 1.08 0.25 -3.62
CA GLU A 41 -0.10 0.59 -4.41
C GLU A 41 0.38 0.92 -5.82
N LEU A 42 0.21 -0.03 -6.74
CA LEU A 42 0.58 0.11 -8.14
C LEU A 42 -0.66 0.53 -8.93
N PRO A 43 -0.69 1.72 -9.55
CA PRO A 43 -1.78 2.10 -10.45
C PRO A 43 -1.86 1.12 -11.62
N ILE A 44 -3.08 0.74 -12.00
CA ILE A 44 -3.30 -0.06 -13.20
C ILE A 44 -3.25 0.90 -14.39
N PRO A 45 -2.29 0.77 -15.33
CA PRO A 45 -2.20 1.66 -16.46
C PRO A 45 -3.31 1.34 -17.50
N PRO A 46 -3.60 2.27 -18.41
CA PRO A 46 -4.41 1.97 -19.58
C PRO A 46 -3.74 0.91 -20.47
N LEU A 47 -4.56 0.10 -21.15
CA LEU A 47 -4.10 -0.84 -22.17
C LEU A 47 -3.53 -0.07 -23.37
N ALA A 48 -2.34 -0.44 -23.83
CA ALA A 48 -1.62 0.26 -24.89
C ALA A 48 -2.41 0.39 -26.22
N THR A 49 -3.33 -0.54 -26.48
CA THR A 49 -4.18 -0.54 -27.68
C THR A 49 -5.54 0.13 -27.48
N ASP A 50 -5.94 0.39 -26.23
CA ASP A 50 -7.25 0.95 -25.88
C ASP A 50 -7.21 1.60 -24.50
N ASN A 51 -7.07 2.92 -24.47
CA ASN A 51 -6.93 3.69 -23.22
C ASN A 51 -8.18 3.63 -22.32
N SER A 52 -9.32 3.14 -22.83
CA SER A 52 -10.54 2.95 -22.04
C SER A 52 -10.53 1.66 -21.22
N LYS A 53 -9.51 0.80 -21.38
CA LYS A 53 -9.41 -0.49 -20.71
C LYS A 53 -8.19 -0.57 -19.78
N PRO A 54 -8.29 -1.31 -18.67
CA PRO A 54 -7.15 -1.60 -17.80
C PRO A 54 -6.14 -2.55 -18.48
N ASP A 55 -4.85 -2.31 -18.26
CA ASP A 55 -3.80 -3.26 -18.61
C ASP A 55 -3.61 -4.33 -17.53
N TRP A 56 -4.33 -5.44 -17.69
CA TRP A 56 -4.17 -6.61 -16.83
C TRP A 56 -2.83 -7.33 -16.98
N LEU A 57 -2.01 -7.04 -18.01
CA LEU A 57 -0.67 -7.61 -18.10
C LEU A 57 0.23 -7.04 -17.01
N THR A 58 0.15 -5.73 -16.74
CA THR A 58 0.92 -5.09 -15.66
C THR A 58 0.60 -5.72 -14.30
N VAL A 59 -0.68 -5.96 -14.00
CA VAL A 59 -1.12 -6.63 -12.76
C VAL A 59 -0.54 -8.05 -12.66
N ARG A 60 -0.62 -8.83 -13.75
CA ARG A 60 -0.05 -10.19 -13.79
C ARG A 60 1.47 -10.19 -13.60
N LYS A 61 2.18 -9.22 -14.21
CA LYS A 61 3.63 -9.07 -14.04
C LYS A 61 3.99 -8.74 -12.58
N ALA A 62 3.24 -7.85 -11.93
CA ALA A 62 3.44 -7.52 -10.52
C ALA A 62 3.24 -8.76 -9.62
N TRP A 63 2.12 -9.48 -9.81
CA TRP A 63 1.83 -10.69 -9.03
C TRP A 63 2.89 -11.78 -9.21
N TRP A 64 3.17 -12.16 -10.46
CA TRP A 64 4.16 -13.20 -10.73
C TRP A 64 5.58 -12.77 -10.41
N GLY A 65 5.90 -11.47 -10.54
CA GLY A 65 7.16 -10.90 -10.08
C GLY A 65 7.35 -11.09 -8.57
N ALA A 66 6.31 -10.81 -7.78
CA ALA A 66 6.34 -11.03 -6.34
C ALA A 66 6.44 -12.53 -5.98
N VAL A 67 5.70 -13.41 -6.66
CA VAL A 67 5.83 -14.87 -6.50
C VAL A 67 7.26 -15.32 -6.80
N ASN A 68 7.85 -14.89 -7.92
CA ASN A 68 9.21 -15.25 -8.29
C ASN A 68 10.23 -14.76 -7.25
N LEU A 69 10.04 -13.55 -6.73
CA LEU A 69 10.88 -13.01 -5.66
C LEU A 69 10.79 -13.87 -4.39
N VAL A 70 9.59 -14.26 -3.98
CA VAL A 70 9.37 -15.15 -2.82
C VAL A 70 10.10 -16.47 -3.01
N TYR A 71 9.96 -17.12 -4.18
CA TYR A 71 10.53 -18.44 -4.45
C TYR A 71 11.97 -18.42 -4.98
N SER A 72 12.59 -17.24 -5.12
CA SER A 72 14.02 -17.12 -5.50
C SER A 72 14.97 -17.74 -4.47
N SER A 73 14.51 -17.95 -3.24
CA SER A 73 15.24 -18.59 -2.16
C SER A 73 14.35 -19.59 -1.44
N ALA A 74 14.89 -20.77 -1.14
CA ALA A 74 14.24 -21.75 -0.26
C ALA A 74 13.97 -21.16 1.14
N ASN A 75 14.79 -20.18 1.56
CA ASN A 75 14.67 -19.48 2.84
C ASN A 75 14.14 -18.06 2.66
N SER A 76 13.03 -17.89 1.93
CA SER A 76 12.41 -16.58 1.68
C SER A 76 12.14 -15.75 2.95
N PRO A 77 12.56 -14.48 3.05
CA PRO A 77 12.22 -13.59 4.16
C PRO A 77 10.70 -13.42 4.41
N MET A 78 9.87 -13.64 3.39
CA MET A 78 8.41 -13.67 3.50
C MET A 78 7.94 -14.99 4.14
N ARG A 79 7.27 -14.92 5.29
CA ARG A 79 6.78 -16.09 6.06
C ARG A 79 5.27 -16.09 6.29
N LEU A 80 4.56 -15.10 5.76
CA LEU A 80 3.11 -15.01 5.79
C LEU A 80 2.55 -15.03 4.36
N ALA A 81 1.25 -15.26 4.24
CA ALA A 81 0.57 -15.22 2.96
C ALA A 81 0.73 -13.84 2.30
N MET A 82 1.11 -13.85 1.02
CA MET A 82 1.04 -12.68 0.15
C MET A 82 -0.43 -12.38 -0.17
N ASP A 83 -0.78 -11.10 -0.19
CA ASP A 83 -2.15 -10.63 -0.44
C ASP A 83 -2.14 -9.66 -1.63
N MET A 84 -3.15 -9.76 -2.48
CA MET A 84 -3.37 -8.83 -3.58
C MET A 84 -4.83 -8.39 -3.58
N ARG A 85 -5.04 -7.09 -3.63
CA ARG A 85 -6.37 -6.47 -3.71
C ARG A 85 -6.39 -5.49 -4.88
N ILE A 86 -7.53 -5.43 -5.58
CA ILE A 86 -7.76 -4.44 -6.63
C ILE A 86 -8.87 -3.52 -6.15
N THR A 87 -8.60 -2.22 -6.17
CA THR A 87 -9.53 -1.16 -5.72
C THR A 87 -9.71 -0.13 -6.82
N GLY A 88 -10.88 0.53 -6.84
CA GLY A 88 -11.14 1.63 -7.76
C GLY A 88 -10.42 2.92 -7.36
N ASP A 89 -10.72 4.00 -8.09
CA ASP A 89 -10.24 5.35 -7.80
C ASP A 89 -10.81 5.90 -6.47
N SER A 90 -10.25 7.01 -5.97
CA SER A 90 -10.66 7.70 -4.75
C SER A 90 -10.57 9.22 -4.90
N ASP A 91 -11.58 9.93 -4.39
CA ASP A 91 -11.57 11.40 -4.33
C ASP A 91 -10.82 11.95 -3.10
N ILE A 92 -10.31 11.10 -2.21
CA ILE A 92 -9.58 11.52 -1.00
C ILE A 92 -8.17 11.97 -1.38
N ILE A 93 -7.82 13.22 -1.04
CA ILE A 93 -6.57 13.89 -1.48
C ILE A 93 -5.31 13.03 -1.30
N MET A 94 -5.16 12.42 -0.13
CA MET A 94 -3.98 11.63 0.25
C MET A 94 -4.14 10.12 0.00
N ALA A 95 -5.23 9.67 -0.63
CA ALA A 95 -5.41 8.26 -0.92
C ALA A 95 -4.42 7.81 -2.01
N PRO A 96 -3.73 6.68 -1.83
CA PRO A 96 -2.87 6.13 -2.88
C PRO A 96 -3.58 5.89 -4.20
N GLN A 97 -4.87 5.56 -4.12
CA GLN A 97 -5.73 5.25 -5.27
C GLN A 97 -6.15 6.48 -6.08
N ARG A 98 -5.95 7.70 -5.56
CA ARG A 98 -6.47 8.92 -6.20
C ARG A 98 -5.84 9.17 -7.56
N GLY A 99 -6.71 9.36 -8.55
CA GLY A 99 -6.39 9.62 -9.95
C GLY A 99 -6.07 8.36 -10.75
N ASN A 100 -6.27 7.16 -10.17
CA ASN A 100 -6.03 5.89 -10.84
C ASN A 100 -7.33 5.41 -11.50
N SER A 101 -7.62 5.93 -12.69
CA SER A 101 -8.91 5.74 -13.40
C SER A 101 -9.26 4.28 -13.70
N HIS A 102 -8.25 3.42 -13.88
CA HIS A 102 -8.40 1.98 -14.11
C HIS A 102 -8.26 1.15 -12.82
N GLY A 103 -8.20 1.82 -11.68
CA GLY A 103 -8.00 1.22 -10.38
C GLY A 103 -6.52 1.06 -10.00
N THR A 104 -6.33 0.47 -8.83
CA THR A 104 -5.02 0.26 -8.20
C THR A 104 -4.93 -1.19 -7.77
N VAL A 105 -3.78 -1.83 -8.00
CA VAL A 105 -3.46 -3.11 -7.39
C VAL A 105 -2.59 -2.86 -6.17
N ALA A 106 -3.11 -3.23 -5.00
CA ALA A 106 -2.37 -3.26 -3.75
C ALA A 106 -1.75 -4.65 -3.60
N LEU A 107 -0.41 -4.72 -3.55
CA LEU A 107 0.30 -5.95 -3.25
C LEU A 107 0.95 -5.86 -1.88
N GLU A 108 0.67 -6.83 -1.02
CA GLU A 108 1.17 -6.91 0.35
C GLU A 108 2.05 -8.16 0.53
N ILE A 109 3.25 -7.95 1.06
CA ILE A 109 4.15 -8.99 1.55
C ILE A 109 4.24 -8.90 3.07
N GLY A 110 4.41 -10.05 3.73
CA GLY A 110 4.42 -10.11 5.19
C GLY A 110 5.32 -11.20 5.78
N SER A 111 5.78 -10.96 7.00
CA SER A 111 6.56 -11.93 7.76
C SER A 111 6.21 -11.87 9.26
N VAL A 112 6.61 -12.89 10.00
CA VAL A 112 6.53 -12.90 11.46
C VAL A 112 7.77 -12.19 11.99
N THR A 113 7.57 -11.14 12.80
CA THR A 113 8.63 -10.20 13.19
C THR A 113 9.88 -10.88 13.74
N ASP A 114 9.70 -11.94 14.54
CA ASP A 114 10.79 -12.61 15.26
C ASP A 114 11.47 -13.73 14.44
N THR A 115 11.07 -13.94 13.17
CA THR A 115 11.55 -15.07 12.33
C THR A 115 12.50 -14.67 11.20
N VAL A 116 12.76 -13.37 11.07
CA VAL A 116 13.59 -12.80 10.01
C VAL A 116 14.39 -11.64 10.60
N THR A 117 15.67 -11.54 10.28
CA THR A 117 16.47 -10.39 10.71
C THR A 117 16.00 -9.11 10.02
N GLU A 118 16.33 -7.95 10.59
CA GLU A 118 15.99 -6.67 9.98
C GLU A 118 16.63 -6.51 8.60
N GLU A 119 17.90 -6.92 8.46
CA GLU A 119 18.64 -6.82 7.19
C GLU A 119 18.03 -7.69 6.09
N GLU A 120 17.72 -8.96 6.39
CA GLU A 120 17.08 -9.88 5.44
C GLU A 120 15.72 -9.33 4.98
N TRP A 121 14.92 -8.83 5.92
CA TRP A 121 13.60 -8.28 5.58
C TRP A 121 13.69 -7.01 4.74
N GLN A 122 14.54 -6.05 5.12
CA GLN A 122 14.66 -4.80 4.37
C GLN A 122 15.24 -5.04 2.96
N THR A 123 16.18 -5.98 2.81
CA THR A 123 16.72 -6.38 1.49
C THR A 123 15.65 -6.99 0.60
N PHE A 124 14.81 -7.86 1.16
CA PHE A 124 13.68 -8.46 0.44
C PHE A 124 12.64 -7.40 0.04
N CYS A 125 12.30 -6.51 0.97
CA CYS A 125 11.39 -5.40 0.71
C CYS A 125 11.91 -4.46 -0.37
N GLN A 126 13.21 -4.17 -0.38
CA GLN A 126 13.81 -3.31 -1.40
C GLN A 126 13.69 -3.97 -2.78
N SER A 127 13.97 -5.28 -2.89
CA SER A 127 13.80 -6.02 -4.13
C SER A 127 12.34 -6.02 -4.63
N PHE A 128 11.38 -6.06 -3.69
CA PHE A 128 9.95 -5.94 -4.00
C PHE A 128 9.59 -4.54 -4.53
N VAL A 129 10.09 -3.48 -3.88
CA VAL A 129 9.89 -2.09 -4.33
C VAL A 129 10.55 -1.84 -5.68
N ASP A 130 11.77 -2.34 -5.91
CA ASP A 130 12.48 -2.16 -7.18
C ASP A 130 11.72 -2.82 -8.34
N MET A 131 11.22 -4.04 -8.12
CA MET A 131 10.39 -4.76 -9.09
C MET A 131 9.12 -3.97 -9.45
N LEU A 132 8.40 -3.45 -8.45
CA LEU A 132 7.19 -2.67 -8.69
C LEU A 132 7.49 -1.30 -9.30
N THR A 133 8.62 -0.68 -8.94
CA THR A 133 9.07 0.59 -9.53
C THR A 133 9.31 0.45 -11.03
N ALA A 134 9.88 -0.68 -11.47
CA ALA A 134 10.09 -0.95 -12.89
C ALA A 134 8.79 -1.13 -13.70
N LEU A 135 7.66 -1.41 -13.03
CA LEU A 135 6.34 -1.56 -13.66
C LEU A 135 5.50 -0.29 -13.59
N ALA A 136 5.76 0.58 -12.63
CA ALA A 136 4.94 1.74 -12.36
C ALA A 136 5.23 2.88 -13.33
N PRO A 137 4.20 3.69 -13.68
CA PRO A 137 4.44 5.01 -14.24
C PRO A 137 5.28 5.85 -13.27
N GLU A 138 6.15 6.71 -13.84
CA GLU A 138 7.05 7.55 -13.06
C GLU A 138 6.30 8.38 -12.02
N GLY A 139 6.76 8.34 -10.77
CA GLY A 139 6.15 9.08 -9.66
C GLY A 139 4.72 8.66 -9.31
N LYS A 140 4.24 7.49 -9.76
CA LYS A 140 2.88 7.02 -9.45
C LYS A 140 2.81 5.78 -8.57
N LEU A 141 3.94 5.13 -8.29
CA LEU A 141 3.99 4.07 -7.28
C LEU A 141 3.82 4.71 -5.89
N ARG A 142 2.89 4.22 -5.08
CA ARG A 142 2.62 4.83 -3.77
C ARG A 142 2.69 3.78 -2.66
N PRO A 143 3.28 4.09 -1.50
CA PRO A 143 3.20 3.19 -0.36
C PRO A 143 1.81 3.23 0.27
N HIS A 144 1.36 2.12 0.83
CA HIS A 144 0.20 2.11 1.71
C HIS A 144 0.57 2.76 3.06
N TRP A 145 -0.11 3.85 3.44
CA TRP A 145 0.21 4.65 4.63
C TRP A 145 0.31 3.86 5.94
N GLY A 146 -0.54 2.84 6.10
CA GLY A 146 -0.57 1.99 7.30
C GLY A 146 0.42 0.82 7.36
N LYS A 147 1.48 0.81 6.52
CA LYS A 147 2.41 -0.33 6.38
C LYS A 147 3.87 0.12 6.46
N GLU A 148 4.81 -0.82 6.42
CA GLU A 148 6.23 -0.52 6.37
C GLU A 148 6.66 -0.09 4.97
N TRP A 149 7.41 1.01 4.85
CA TRP A 149 7.96 1.53 3.57
C TRP A 149 9.07 2.57 3.74
N VAL A 150 9.15 3.24 4.89
CA VAL A 150 10.02 4.42 5.13
C VAL A 150 11.51 4.15 4.91
N LYS A 151 11.98 2.91 5.12
CA LYS A 151 13.39 2.53 4.95
C LYS A 151 13.79 2.22 3.49
N MET A 152 12.82 2.21 2.58
CA MET A 152 13.04 1.85 1.18
C MET A 152 13.58 3.00 0.36
N ARG A 153 14.03 2.66 -0.85
CA ARG A 153 14.30 3.59 -1.94
C ARG A 153 13.39 3.28 -3.11
N PHE A 154 12.86 4.32 -3.74
CA PHE A 154 11.97 4.22 -4.90
C PHE A 154 12.70 4.85 -6.09
N GLY A 155 13.13 4.02 -7.05
CA GLY A 155 13.97 4.50 -8.16
C GLY A 155 15.27 5.15 -7.69
N GLY A 156 15.86 4.64 -6.61
CA GLY A 156 17.07 5.18 -5.99
C GLY A 156 16.85 6.32 -4.98
N LEU A 157 15.70 7.00 -4.99
CA LEU A 157 15.41 8.08 -4.04
C LEU A 157 14.98 7.53 -2.67
N PRO A 158 15.47 8.09 -1.54
CA PRO A 158 14.95 7.74 -0.22
C PRO A 158 13.42 7.89 -0.15
N ALA A 159 12.72 6.96 0.49
CA ALA A 159 11.25 6.90 0.41
C ALA A 159 10.55 8.20 0.84
N ARG A 160 11.03 8.87 1.89
CA ARG A 160 10.48 10.17 2.33
C ARG A 160 10.63 11.25 1.28
N GLU A 161 11.78 11.28 0.62
CA GLU A 161 12.04 12.21 -0.47
C GLU A 161 11.14 11.88 -1.67
N TYR A 162 11.12 10.63 -2.11
CA TYR A 162 10.28 10.18 -3.22
C TYR A 162 8.80 10.50 -3.00
N VAL A 163 8.25 10.19 -1.81
CA VAL A 163 6.85 10.49 -1.47
C VAL A 163 6.57 11.98 -1.61
N ARG A 164 7.47 12.83 -1.10
CA ARG A 164 7.31 14.28 -1.11
C ARG A 164 7.50 14.92 -2.48
N THR A 165 8.54 14.50 -3.22
CA THR A 165 8.98 15.20 -4.44
C THR A 165 8.44 14.56 -5.71
N SER A 166 7.97 13.32 -5.64
CA SER A 166 7.48 12.56 -6.79
C SER A 166 6.03 12.08 -6.58
N ALA A 167 5.79 11.19 -5.62
CA ALA A 167 4.52 10.45 -5.53
C ALA A 167 3.31 11.26 -5.04
N TYR A 168 3.55 12.24 -4.17
CA TYR A 168 2.56 13.14 -3.59
C TYR A 168 2.99 14.61 -3.72
N LYS A 169 3.78 14.93 -4.75
CA LYS A 169 4.29 16.28 -5.03
C LYS A 169 3.18 17.32 -5.09
N THR A 170 2.02 16.94 -5.62
CA THR A 170 0.86 17.82 -5.78
C THR A 170 -0.11 17.68 -4.61
N GLU A 171 -0.32 16.47 -4.13
CA GLU A 171 -1.33 16.11 -3.14
C GLU A 171 -1.00 16.62 -1.74
N ILE A 172 0.28 16.64 -1.33
CA ILE A 172 0.68 17.16 -0.01
C ILE A 172 0.34 18.66 0.12
N PRO A 173 0.77 19.54 -0.82
CA PRO A 173 0.36 20.95 -0.80
C PRO A 173 -1.16 21.15 -0.85
N GLU A 174 -1.87 20.36 -1.66
CA GLU A 174 -3.34 20.42 -1.75
C GLU A 174 -4.01 20.05 -0.42
N CYS A 175 -3.51 19.01 0.25
CA CYS A 175 -4.00 18.56 1.55
C CYS A 175 -3.82 19.67 2.61
N LEU A 176 -2.63 20.26 2.68
CA LEU A 176 -2.35 21.35 3.62
C LEU A 176 -3.21 22.58 3.34
N ALA A 177 -3.41 22.96 2.08
CA ALA A 177 -4.28 24.07 1.70
C ALA A 177 -5.75 23.80 2.09
N MET A 178 -6.22 22.56 1.93
CA MET A 178 -7.56 22.16 2.36
C MET A 178 -7.71 22.24 3.88
N LEU A 179 -6.74 21.71 4.64
CA LEU A 179 -6.73 21.79 6.10
C LEU A 179 -6.70 23.25 6.59
N GLU A 180 -5.91 24.11 5.96
CA GLU A 180 -5.87 25.54 6.29
C GLU A 180 -7.23 26.21 6.05
N LYS A 181 -7.89 25.90 4.93
CA LYS A 181 -9.24 26.41 4.62
C LYS A 181 -10.28 25.97 5.65
N ILE A 182 -10.21 24.72 6.12
CA ILE A 182 -11.09 24.21 7.17
C ILE A 182 -10.78 24.93 8.49
N GLY A 183 -9.50 25.05 8.85
CA GLY A 183 -9.05 25.70 10.08
C GLY A 183 -9.48 27.16 10.19
N LYS A 184 -9.37 27.92 9.10
CA LYS A 184 -9.86 29.31 9.01
C LYS A 184 -11.34 29.44 9.39
N ARG A 185 -12.18 28.45 9.06
CA ARG A 185 -13.61 28.45 9.40
C ARG A 185 -13.88 28.06 10.86
N GLN A 186 -12.95 27.34 11.48
CA GLN A 186 -13.12 26.75 12.81
C GLN A 186 -12.24 27.41 13.89
N GLY A 187 -11.44 28.41 13.54
CA GLY A 187 -10.61 29.17 14.48
C GLY A 187 -9.30 28.49 14.87
N TRP A 188 -8.74 27.63 14.01
CA TRP A 188 -7.42 27.00 14.23
C TRP A 188 -6.56 27.06 12.97
N THR A 189 -5.25 26.83 13.14
CA THR A 189 -4.22 26.96 12.09
C THR A 189 -3.51 25.63 11.80
N LEU A 190 -2.74 25.56 10.72
CA LEU A 190 -1.87 24.40 10.46
C LEU A 190 -0.84 24.19 11.57
N ASN A 191 -0.39 25.25 12.23
CA ASN A 191 0.52 25.14 13.37
C ASN A 191 -0.15 24.44 14.57
N ASP A 192 -1.45 24.66 14.79
CA ASP A 192 -2.19 23.96 15.83
C ASP A 192 -2.30 22.46 15.53
N LEU A 193 -2.48 22.09 14.24
CA LEU A 193 -2.46 20.70 13.81
C LEU A 193 -1.07 20.09 13.97
N HIS A 194 -0.02 20.78 13.52
CA HIS A 194 1.36 20.32 13.66
C HIS A 194 1.70 20.02 15.12
N LYS A 195 1.36 20.92 16.05
CA LYS A 195 1.63 20.76 17.48
C LYS A 195 0.84 19.61 18.15
N ARG A 196 -0.35 19.26 17.65
CA ARG A 196 -1.26 18.32 18.34
C ARG A 196 -1.38 16.95 17.68
N PHE A 197 -1.24 16.88 16.36
CA PHE A 197 -1.57 15.72 15.55
C PHE A 197 -0.44 15.29 14.61
N SER A 198 0.79 15.75 14.86
CA SER A 198 1.95 15.35 14.06
C SER A 198 2.83 14.31 14.75
N ASN A 199 3.78 13.80 13.99
CA ASN A 199 4.88 12.95 14.43
C ASN A 199 6.05 13.14 13.45
N LYS A 200 7.23 12.62 13.79
CA LYS A 200 8.45 12.76 12.97
C LYS A 200 8.24 12.47 11.48
N LEU A 201 7.46 11.44 11.12
CA LEU A 201 7.22 11.12 9.71
C LEU A 201 6.38 12.21 9.03
N LEU A 202 5.34 12.71 9.70
CA LEU A 202 4.50 13.78 9.18
C LEU A 202 5.29 15.11 9.12
N ASP A 203 6.16 15.38 10.09
CA ASP A 203 7.03 16.57 10.09
C ASP A 203 7.93 16.57 8.86
N ASP A 204 8.61 15.45 8.59
CA ASP A 204 9.50 15.31 7.44
C ASP A 204 8.75 15.47 6.09
N LEU A 205 7.54 14.91 6.01
CA LEU A 205 6.77 14.86 4.75
C LEU A 205 5.95 16.13 4.48
N PHE A 206 5.30 16.69 5.49
CA PHE A 206 4.30 17.76 5.34
C PHE A 206 4.82 19.12 5.80
N PHE A 207 5.63 19.18 6.86
CA PHE A 207 6.01 20.45 7.50
C PHE A 207 7.46 20.86 7.24
N HIS A 208 8.29 19.94 6.73
CA HIS A 208 9.67 20.17 6.29
C HIS A 208 10.59 20.71 7.38
N GLU A 209 10.44 20.25 8.62
CA GLU A 209 11.47 20.48 9.63
C GLU A 209 12.65 19.52 9.37
N PRO A 210 13.89 20.02 9.19
CA PRO A 210 15.06 19.16 9.07
C PRO A 210 15.21 18.39 10.38
N SER A 211 15.17 17.06 10.33
CA SER A 211 15.41 16.30 11.55
C SER A 211 16.88 16.37 11.96
N GLU A 212 17.16 16.77 13.20
CA GLU A 212 18.53 16.85 13.74
C GLU A 212 19.27 15.49 13.82
N HIS A 213 18.60 14.36 13.59
CA HIS A 213 19.21 13.04 13.65
C HIS A 213 18.78 12.18 12.45
N ALA A 214 19.69 12.14 11.46
CA ALA A 214 19.76 11.13 10.40
C ALA A 214 20.63 9.95 10.86
#